data_AF-A0A0U5EUV8-F1
#
_entry.id   AF-A0A0U5EUV8-F1
#
_cell.length_a   1.000
_cell.length_b   1.000
_cell.length_c   1.000
_cell.angle_alpha   90.00
_cell.angle_beta   90.00
_cell.angle_gamma   90.00
#
_symmetry.space_group_name_H-M   'P 1'
#
loop_
_entity.id
_entity.type
_entity.pdbx_description
1 polymer ?
#
loop_
_entity_poly.entity_id
_entity_poly.type
_entity_poly.pdbx_seq_one_letter_code
_entity_poly.pdbx_strand_id
1 'polypeptide(L)'
;MIKCLIHPVTYATVAELAPEKEVTILDKNMLESLTMNGITVSSEFKEANRVGWKVYPKDDKKVFAKAFEQFYFIHGLQQQGYTWENKNDSEAPLTEKMKDILSNY
;
A
#
# COMPACT_ATOMS: atom_id res chain seq x y z
N MET A 1 -12.47 7.33 -3.17
CA MET A 1 -11.58 7.97 -2.18
C MET A 1 -10.18 7.39 -2.31
N ILE A 2 -9.13 8.22 -2.34
CA ILE A 2 -7.75 7.72 -2.42
C ILE A 2 -7.34 7.22 -1.04
N LYS A 3 -6.79 6.00 -0.97
CA LYS A 3 -6.19 5.44 0.24
C LYS A 3 -4.67 5.62 0.18
N CYS A 4 -4.06 5.95 1.31
CA CYS A 4 -2.63 6.12 1.48
C CYS A 4 -2.11 5.04 2.43
N LEU A 5 -1.05 4.35 2.03
CA LEU A 5 -0.35 3.39 2.89
C LEU A 5 0.71 4.17 3.67
N ILE A 6 0.59 4.16 4.99
CA ILE A 6 1.44 4.94 5.89
C ILE A 6 2.49 4.03 6.52
N HIS A 7 3.75 4.49 6.50
CA HIS A 7 4.85 3.80 7.15
C HIS A 7 4.76 3.95 8.68
N PRO A 8 4.91 2.87 9.47
CA PRO A 8 4.72 2.88 10.92
C PRO A 8 5.71 3.79 11.67
N VAL A 9 6.97 3.81 11.23
CA VAL A 9 8.04 4.58 11.90
C VAL A 9 8.12 6.02 11.40
N THR A 10 8.14 6.24 10.09
CA THR A 10 8.35 7.58 9.51
C THR A 10 7.06 8.35 9.29
N TYR A 11 5.90 7.70 9.40
CA TYR A 11 4.57 8.25 9.06
C TYR A 11 4.48 8.80 7.64
N ALA A 12 5.41 8.41 6.77
CA ALA A 12 5.43 8.81 5.37
C ALA A 12 4.43 7.97 4.57
N THR A 13 3.80 8.60 3.58
CA THR A 13 3.02 7.88 2.56
C THR A 13 3.97 7.09 1.67
N VAL A 14 3.86 5.77 1.68
CA VAL A 14 4.69 4.86 0.88
C VAL A 14 3.99 4.39 -0.39
N ALA A 15 2.66 4.43 -0.42
CA ALA A 15 1.87 4.17 -1.61
C ALA A 15 0.53 4.91 -1.56
N GLU A 16 0.03 5.31 -2.72
CA GLU A 16 -1.32 5.82 -2.90
C GLU A 16 -2.12 4.86 -3.79
N LEU A 17 -3.34 4.52 -3.36
CA LEU A 17 -4.28 3.69 -4.09
C LEU A 17 -5.49 4.55 -4.46
N ALA A 18 -5.63 4.84 -5.75
CA ALA A 18 -6.81 5.46 -6.29
C ALA A 18 -7.88 4.39 -6.59
N PRO A 19 -9.18 4.68 -6.37
CA PRO A 19 -10.25 3.73 -6.68
C PRO A 19 -10.18 3.27 -8.13
N GLU A 20 -10.20 1.95 -8.32
CA GLU A 20 -10.44 1.26 -9.60
C GLU A 20 -9.47 1.55 -10.75
N LYS A 21 -8.35 2.25 -10.52
CA LYS A 21 -7.54 2.76 -11.64
C LYS A 21 -6.02 2.69 -11.46
N GLU A 22 -5.47 3.01 -10.29
CA GLU A 22 -4.01 3.18 -10.20
C GLU A 22 -3.46 3.06 -8.78
N VAL A 23 -2.30 2.42 -8.67
CA VAL A 23 -1.43 2.46 -7.49
C VAL A 23 -0.17 3.24 -7.85
N THR A 24 0.15 4.24 -7.04
CA THR A 24 1.41 4.97 -7.11
C THR A 24 2.26 4.59 -5.91
N ILE A 25 3.36 3.87 -6.14
CA ILE A 25 4.32 3.54 -5.09
C ILE A 25 5.31 4.70 -4.97
N LEU A 26 5.36 5.32 -3.80
CA LEU A 26 6.23 6.47 -3.50
C LEU A 26 7.56 6.04 -2.88
N ASP A 27 7.56 4.92 -2.18
CA ASP A 27 8.78 4.35 -1.58
C ASP A 27 9.61 3.58 -2.61
N LYS A 28 10.87 3.99 -2.79
CA LYS A 28 11.77 3.40 -3.80
C LYS A 28 12.10 1.93 -3.50
N ASN A 29 12.34 1.58 -2.24
CA ASN A 29 12.69 0.22 -1.85
C ASN A 29 11.51 -0.74 -2.09
N MET A 30 10.29 -0.28 -1.79
CA MET A 30 9.06 -1.01 -2.08
C MET A 30 8.87 -1.18 -3.59
N LEU A 31 9.08 -0.13 -4.37
CA LEU A 31 8.96 -0.20 -5.83
C LEU A 31 9.97 -1.18 -6.44
N GLU A 32 11.23 -1.14 -6.01
CA GLU A 32 12.27 -2.06 -6.43
C GLU A 32 11.91 -3.51 -6.09
N SER A 33 11.49 -3.77 -4.86
CA SER A 33 11.05 -5.10 -4.41
C SER A 33 9.88 -5.63 -5.25
N LEU A 34 8.86 -4.80 -5.50
CA LEU A 34 7.68 -5.20 -6.28
C LEU A 34 8.01 -5.41 -7.76
N THR A 35 8.97 -4.66 -8.29
CA THR A 35 9.47 -4.83 -9.66
C THR A 35 10.22 -6.16 -9.81
N MET A 36 11.04 -6.54 -8.83
CA MET A 36 11.80 -7.79 -8.85
C MET A 36 10.93 -9.02 -8.57
N ASN A 37 10.09 -8.93 -7.53
CA ASN A 37 9.44 -10.10 -6.94
C ASN A 37 7.98 -10.28 -7.37
N GLY A 38 7.31 -9.20 -7.77
CA GLY A 38 5.87 -9.18 -8.04
C GLY A 38 5.01 -9.46 -6.81
N ILE A 39 3.70 -9.53 -7.02
CA ILE A 39 2.67 -9.76 -6.02
C ILE A 39 2.12 -11.19 -6.20
N THR A 40 2.23 -12.06 -5.19
CA THR A 40 2.01 -13.53 -5.31
C THR A 40 0.53 -13.97 -5.18
N VAL A 41 -0.33 -13.62 -6.12
CA VAL A 41 -1.79 -13.77 -5.99
C VAL A 41 -2.34 -15.20 -5.77
N SER A 42 -3.50 -15.31 -5.11
CA SER A 42 -4.19 -16.59 -4.85
C SER A 42 -4.76 -17.22 -6.12
N SER A 43 -5.20 -18.48 -6.04
CA SER A 43 -5.82 -19.18 -7.17
C SER A 43 -7.12 -18.51 -7.61
N GLU A 44 -7.95 -18.08 -6.66
CA GLU A 44 -9.22 -17.39 -6.91
C GLU A 44 -8.98 -16.06 -7.66
N PHE A 45 -7.94 -15.31 -7.26
CA PHE A 45 -7.59 -14.07 -7.94
C PHE A 45 -7.15 -14.30 -9.39
N LYS A 46 -6.37 -15.37 -9.63
CA LYS A 46 -5.90 -15.74 -10.97
C LYS A 46 -7.04 -16.09 -11.89
N GLU A 47 -7.98 -16.90 -11.43
CA GLU A 47 -9.15 -17.29 -12.21
C GLU A 47 -10.02 -16.07 -12.54
N ALA A 48 -10.27 -15.21 -11.55
CA ALA A 48 -11.11 -14.02 -11.71
C ALA A 48 -10.51 -12.98 -12.68
N ASN A 49 -9.19 -12.80 -12.69
CA ASN A 49 -8.52 -11.75 -13.48
C ASN A 49 -7.72 -12.28 -14.68
N ARG A 50 -7.71 -13.60 -14.90
CA ARG A 50 -6.95 -14.29 -15.97
C ARG A 50 -5.47 -13.89 -16.00
N VAL A 51 -4.83 -13.92 -14.83
CA VAL A 51 -3.42 -13.56 -14.67
C VAL A 51 -2.57 -14.72 -14.16
N GLY A 52 -1.24 -14.57 -14.26
CA GLY A 52 -0.28 -15.51 -13.71
C GLY A 52 -0.19 -15.47 -12.18
N TRP A 53 0.68 -16.32 -11.61
CA TRP A 53 0.91 -16.39 -10.16
C TRP A 53 1.47 -15.13 -9.53
N LYS A 54 2.09 -14.28 -10.35
CA LYS A 54 2.66 -13.02 -9.93
C LYS A 54 2.10 -11.91 -10.79
N VAL A 55 1.69 -10.82 -10.15
CA VAL A 55 1.29 -9.58 -10.81
C VAL A 55 2.36 -8.54 -10.55
N TYR A 56 2.88 -7.93 -11.60
CA TYR A 56 3.96 -6.95 -11.56
C TYR A 56 3.39 -5.54 -11.75
N PRO A 57 4.10 -4.50 -11.26
CA PRO A 57 3.66 -3.10 -11.43
C PRO A 57 3.44 -2.67 -12.89
N LYS A 58 4.11 -3.34 -13.83
CA LYS A 58 4.03 -3.09 -15.28
C LYS A 58 2.84 -3.78 -15.96
N ASP A 59 2.15 -4.68 -15.27
CA ASP A 59 0.98 -5.36 -15.81
C ASP A 59 -0.22 -4.40 -15.86
N ASP A 60 -1.41 -4.90 -16.20
CA ASP A 60 -2.62 -4.08 -16.22
C ASP A 60 -2.78 -3.33 -14.90
N LYS A 61 -2.82 -1.99 -14.96
CA LYS A 61 -2.86 -1.11 -13.79
C LYS A 61 -4.02 -1.44 -12.84
N LYS A 62 -5.18 -1.85 -13.37
CA LYS A 62 -6.34 -2.20 -12.57
C LYS A 62 -6.15 -3.56 -11.89
N VAL A 63 -5.58 -4.53 -12.60
CA VAL A 63 -5.24 -5.84 -12.02
C VAL A 63 -4.19 -5.65 -10.93
N PHE A 64 -3.13 -4.88 -11.19
CA PHE A 64 -2.10 -4.58 -10.20
C PHE A 64 -2.67 -3.88 -8.97
N ALA A 65 -3.52 -2.85 -9.14
CA ALA A 65 -4.16 -2.16 -8.03
C ALA A 65 -5.03 -3.10 -7.17
N LYS A 66 -5.82 -3.97 -7.81
CA LYS A 66 -6.62 -4.99 -7.11
C LYS A 66 -5.76 -6.01 -6.40
N ALA A 67 -4.70 -6.49 -7.06
CA ALA A 67 -3.75 -7.41 -6.45
C ALA A 67 -3.13 -6.74 -5.23
N PHE A 68 -2.55 -5.55 -5.38
CA PHE A 68 -1.93 -4.77 -4.32
C PHE A 68 -2.86 -4.56 -3.12
N GLU A 69 -4.12 -4.18 -3.33
CA GLU A 69 -5.10 -4.00 -2.25
C GLU A 69 -5.43 -5.32 -1.51
N GLN A 70 -5.53 -6.43 -2.23
CA GLN A 70 -5.90 -7.74 -1.69
C GLN A 70 -4.70 -8.57 -1.18
N PHE A 71 -3.47 -8.13 -1.44
CA PHE A 71 -2.31 -8.99 -1.27
C PHE A 71 -1.70 -8.96 0.13
N TYR A 72 -1.27 -10.15 0.56
CA TYR A 72 -0.57 -10.43 1.82
C TYR A 72 0.71 -9.63 2.09
N PHE A 73 1.27 -8.93 1.09
CA PHE A 73 2.33 -7.96 1.37
C PHE A 73 1.82 -6.87 2.32
N ILE A 74 0.55 -6.48 2.21
CA ILE A 74 -0.12 -5.59 3.17
C ILE A 74 -0.38 -6.26 4.51
N HIS A 75 -0.62 -7.58 4.57
CA HIS A 75 -0.72 -8.26 5.87
C HIS A 75 0.64 -8.36 6.58
N GLY A 76 1.72 -8.63 5.84
CA GLY A 76 3.09 -8.58 6.39
C GLY A 76 3.48 -7.16 6.82
N LEU A 77 3.12 -6.14 6.04
CA LEU A 77 3.30 -4.74 6.41
C LEU A 77 2.39 -4.34 7.59
N GLN A 78 1.15 -4.82 7.67
CA GLN A 78 0.26 -4.61 8.82
C GLN A 78 0.82 -5.27 10.09
N GLN A 79 1.41 -6.45 9.97
CA GLN A 79 2.17 -7.08 11.06
C GLN A 79 3.40 -6.25 11.46
N GLN A 80 3.96 -5.46 10.54
CA GLN A 80 5.01 -4.48 10.80
C GLN A 80 4.47 -3.10 11.23
N GLY A 81 3.14 -2.91 11.29
CA GLY A 81 2.46 -1.68 11.74
C GLY A 81 2.03 -0.70 10.65
N TYR A 82 2.16 -1.02 9.36
CA TYR A 82 1.67 -0.15 8.29
C TYR A 82 0.14 -0.08 8.27
N THR A 83 -0.40 1.11 8.02
CA THR A 83 -1.85 1.36 8.04
C THR A 83 -2.32 2.02 6.75
N TRP A 84 -3.55 1.71 6.34
CA TRP A 84 -4.25 2.45 5.29
C TRP A 84 -5.01 3.61 5.92
N GLU A 85 -4.73 4.82 5.47
CA GLU A 85 -5.47 6.03 5.86
C GLU A 85 -6.12 6.65 4.62
N ASN A 86 -7.27 7.32 4.77
CA ASN A 86 -7.83 8.07 3.65
C ASN A 86 -7.04 9.35 3.43
N LYS A 87 -6.81 9.73 2.17
CA LYS A 87 -6.05 10.95 1.83
C LYS A 87 -6.64 12.22 2.45
N ASN A 88 -7.96 12.26 2.69
CA ASN A 88 -8.64 13.40 3.33
C ASN A 88 -8.57 13.37 4.87
N ASP A 89 -8.30 12.23 5.49
CA ASP A 89 -8.09 12.14 6.94
C ASP A 89 -6.65 12.56 7.32
N SER A 90 -5.75 12.60 6.34
CA SER A 90 -4.35 13.01 6.48
C SER A 90 -4.12 14.53 6.41
N GLU A 91 -5.19 15.33 6.27
CA GLU A 91 -5.15 16.81 6.40
C GLU A 91 -5.22 17.30 7.86
N ALA A 92 -5.28 16.39 8.85
CA ALA A 92 -4.86 16.74 10.20
C ALA A 92 -3.32 16.73 10.22
N PRO A 93 -2.67 17.90 10.41
CA PRO A 93 -1.23 17.99 10.30
C PRO A 93 -0.56 17.09 11.34
N LEU A 94 0.54 16.46 10.92
CA LEU A 94 1.51 15.65 11.66
C LEU A 94 1.94 16.20 13.05
N THR A 95 1.49 17.38 13.44
CA THR A 95 1.75 18.07 14.71
C THR A 95 0.92 17.61 15.91
N GLU A 96 -0.26 16.97 15.73
CA GLU A 96 -1.04 16.52 16.90
C GLU A 96 -0.62 15.13 17.42
N LYS A 97 -0.37 14.14 16.55
CA LYS A 97 0.10 12.81 17.00
C LYS A 97 1.52 12.83 17.59
N MET A 98 2.37 13.79 17.21
CA MET A 98 3.69 13.97 17.84
C MET A 98 3.62 14.66 19.21
N LYS A 99 2.57 15.45 19.50
CA LYS A 99 2.40 16.12 20.80
C LYS A 99 2.05 15.15 21.93
N ASP A 100 1.31 14.09 21.66
CA ASP A 100 0.99 13.08 22.68
C ASP A 100 2.21 12.25 23.10
N ILE A 101 3.17 12.03 22.19
CA ILE A 101 4.40 11.28 22.50
C ILE A 101 5.38 12.14 23.32
N LEU A 102 5.40 13.46 23.11
CA LEU A 102 6.28 14.38 23.83
C LEU A 102 5.69 14.96 25.12
N SER A 103 4.38 14.80 25.38
CA SER A 103 3.73 15.31 26.61
C SER A 103 3.77 14.30 27.77
N ASN A 104 4.31 13.10 27.56
CA ASN A 104 4.47 12.04 28.57
C ASN A 104 5.93 11.87 29.05
N TYR A 105 6.79 12.86 28.81
CA TYR A 105 8.15 12.95 29.37
C TYR A 105 8.33 14.22 30.20
#